data_AF-T1UBF4-F1
#
_entry.id   AF-T1UBF4-F1
#
_cell.length_a   1.000
_cell.length_b   1.000
_cell.length_c   1.000
_cell.angle_alpha   90.00
_cell.angle_beta   90.00
_cell.angle_gamma   90.00
#
_symmetry.space_group_name_H-M   'P 1'
#
loop_
_entity.id
_entity.type
_entity.pdbx_description
1 polymer ?
#
loop_
_entity_poly.entity_id
_entity_poly.type
_entity_poly.pdbx_seq_one_letter_code
_entity_poly.pdbx_strand_id
1 'polypeptide(L)'
;MISGIENYKNQKEIELLNAAIKNLENTLYTANHSSSPNLIAIAKLEILKSQLEIKKNNLEEALSSSHYSMGELTFKENELLSIAPKNVELNKEQELHQISTTNYDIAIARLDEEKSQKDITLAKKSFLEDVNVTGVYYFRSKQYYNYDMFSIALSIPLPIYGKQAKLVEQKKKKV
;
A
#
# COMPACT_ATOMS: atom_id res chain seq x y z
N MET A 1 -3.50 9.65 0.50
CA MET A 1 -4.70 10.14 1.23
C MET A 1 -4.37 11.33 2.12
N ILE A 2 -3.30 11.28 2.94
CA ILE A 2 -2.84 12.41 3.77
C ILE A 2 -2.51 13.66 2.94
N SER A 3 -1.75 13.52 1.85
CA SER A 3 -1.40 14.60 0.90
C SER A 3 -2.63 15.29 0.30
N GLY A 4 -3.72 14.55 0.11
CA GLY A 4 -4.97 15.06 -0.42
C GLY A 4 -5.74 15.97 0.52
N ILE A 5 -5.80 15.56 1.79
CA ILE A 5 -6.45 16.33 2.86
C ILE A 5 -5.67 17.62 3.09
N GLU A 6 -4.34 17.55 3.06
CA GLU A 6 -3.46 18.71 3.22
C GLU A 6 -3.60 19.69 2.04
N ASN A 7 -3.69 19.19 0.80
CA ASN A 7 -3.98 20.04 -0.36
C ASN A 7 -5.36 20.72 -0.26
N TYR A 8 -6.40 19.98 0.14
CA TYR A 8 -7.73 20.56 0.34
C TYR A 8 -7.71 21.66 1.41
N LYS A 9 -7.03 21.42 2.53
CA LYS A 9 -6.85 22.40 3.61
C LYS A 9 -6.13 23.64 3.10
N ASN A 10 -5.02 23.48 2.36
CA ASN A 10 -4.24 24.59 1.82
C ASN A 10 -5.06 25.44 0.83
N GLN A 11 -5.87 24.80 -0.02
CA GLN A 11 -6.80 25.52 -0.92
C GLN A 11 -7.82 26.35 -0.13
N LYS A 12 -8.41 25.80 0.93
CA LYS A 12 -9.33 26.54 1.81
C LYS A 12 -8.63 27.68 2.56
N GLU A 13 -7.41 27.47 3.00
CA GLU A 13 -6.63 28.52 3.66
C GLU A 13 -6.29 29.67 2.69
N ILE A 14 -5.99 29.38 1.42
CA ILE A 14 -5.79 30.39 0.37
C ILE A 14 -7.07 31.19 0.09
N GLU A 15 -8.23 30.54 0.00
CA GLU A 15 -9.53 31.23 -0.15
C GLU A 15 -9.75 32.26 0.97
N LEU A 16 -9.46 31.86 2.22
CA LEU A 16 -9.58 32.74 3.39
C LEU A 16 -8.55 33.87 3.37
N LEU A 17 -7.30 33.58 2.99
CA LEU A 17 -6.25 34.60 2.87
C LEU A 17 -6.59 35.64 1.79
N ASN A 18 -7.13 35.23 0.65
CA ASN A 18 -7.58 36.16 -0.39
C ASN A 18 -8.69 37.09 0.10
N ALA A 19 -9.66 36.56 0.86
CA ALA A 19 -10.70 37.38 1.48
C ALA A 19 -10.12 38.36 2.51
N ALA A 20 -9.17 37.90 3.35
CA ALA A 20 -8.52 38.73 4.34
C ALA A 20 -7.69 39.86 3.71
N ILE A 21 -6.88 39.56 2.69
CA ILE A 21 -6.08 40.54 1.94
C ILE A 21 -6.99 41.60 1.32
N LYS A 22 -8.07 41.19 0.63
CA LYS A 22 -9.03 42.11 0.01
C LYS A 22 -9.69 43.05 1.03
N ASN A 23 -10.06 42.53 2.21
CA ASN A 23 -10.60 43.35 3.29
C ASN A 23 -9.55 44.33 3.85
N LEU A 24 -8.29 43.91 3.92
CA LEU A 24 -7.18 44.74 4.37
C LEU A 24 -6.86 45.85 3.37
N GLU A 25 -6.95 45.57 2.07
CA GLU A 25 -6.82 46.57 1.00
C GLU A 25 -7.91 47.64 1.08
N ASN A 26 -9.16 47.23 1.30
CA ASN A 26 -10.26 48.18 1.50
C ASN A 26 -10.02 49.05 2.75
N THR A 27 -9.50 48.45 3.82
CA THR A 27 -9.17 49.16 5.08
C THR A 27 -8.00 50.13 4.90
N LEU A 28 -6.97 49.73 4.14
CA LEU A 28 -5.86 50.60 3.77
C LEU A 28 -6.33 51.76 2.89
N TYR A 29 -7.22 51.49 1.94
CA TYR A 29 -7.79 52.52 1.09
C TYR A 29 -8.55 53.57 1.93
N THR A 30 -9.43 53.14 2.83
CA THR A 30 -10.16 54.08 3.70
C THR A 30 -9.26 54.82 4.67
N ALA A 31 -8.24 54.16 5.23
CA ALA A 31 -7.27 54.79 6.13
C ALA A 31 -6.43 55.87 5.43
N ASN A 32 -6.01 55.62 4.18
CA ASN A 32 -5.25 56.57 3.36
C ASN A 32 -6.07 57.79 2.91
N HIS A 33 -7.39 57.63 2.74
CA HIS A 33 -8.31 58.70 2.32
C HIS A 33 -9.10 59.34 3.47
N SER A 34 -8.73 59.03 4.72
CA SER A 34 -9.31 59.64 5.92
C SER A 34 -8.96 61.13 5.99
N SER A 35 -9.86 61.94 6.56
CA SER A 35 -9.60 63.37 6.84
C SER A 35 -8.44 63.59 7.83
N SER A 36 -8.07 62.56 8.61
CA SER A 36 -6.88 62.54 9.46
C SER A 36 -6.20 61.16 9.38
N PRO A 37 -5.30 60.93 8.41
CA PRO A 37 -4.61 59.66 8.25
C PRO A 37 -3.63 59.38 9.39
N ASN A 38 -3.70 58.19 9.98
CA ASN A 38 -2.71 57.72 10.94
C ASN A 38 -1.62 56.91 10.22
N LEU A 39 -0.50 57.55 9.91
CA LEU A 39 0.61 56.95 9.16
C LEU A 39 1.19 55.69 9.83
N ILE A 40 1.24 55.65 11.16
CA ILE A 40 1.75 54.48 11.90
C ILE A 40 0.79 53.30 11.77
N ALA A 41 -0.52 53.55 11.83
CA ALA A 41 -1.53 52.52 11.65
C ALA A 41 -1.54 52.00 10.20
N ILE A 42 -1.42 52.89 9.21
CA ILE A 42 -1.31 52.53 7.79
C ILE A 42 -0.09 51.65 7.55
N ALA A 43 1.09 52.04 8.03
CA ALA A 43 2.31 51.24 7.88
C ALA A 43 2.19 49.85 8.53
N LYS A 44 1.54 49.74 9.70
CA LYS A 44 1.26 48.44 10.33
C LYS A 44 0.33 47.57 9.49
N LEU A 45 -0.69 48.15 8.87
CA LEU A 45 -1.60 47.44 7.97
C LEU A 45 -0.88 47.00 6.69
N GLU A 46 0.02 47.81 6.13
CA GLU A 46 0.84 47.41 4.97
C GLU A 46 1.75 46.23 5.29
N ILE A 47 2.43 46.25 6.44
CA ILE A 47 3.25 45.12 6.91
C ILE A 47 2.41 43.86 7.05
N LEU A 48 1.21 43.97 7.64
CA LEU A 48 0.30 42.84 7.80
C LEU A 48 -0.17 42.31 6.45
N LYS A 49 -0.47 43.18 5.48
CA LYS A 49 -0.79 42.77 4.11
C LYS A 49 0.35 41.96 3.51
N SER A 50 1.58 42.46 3.57
CA SER A 50 2.75 41.74 3.04
C SER A 50 2.97 40.39 3.72
N GLN A 51 2.76 40.29 5.03
CA GLN A 51 2.84 39.00 5.75
C GLN A 51 1.78 38.00 5.25
N LEU A 52 0.55 38.45 5.00
CA LEU A 52 -0.52 37.60 4.47
C LEU A 52 -0.23 37.17 3.03
N GLU A 53 0.31 38.06 2.19
CA GLU A 53 0.72 37.75 0.82
C GLU A 53 1.86 36.73 0.79
N ILE A 54 2.88 36.88 1.62
CA ILE A 54 3.97 35.90 1.77
C ILE A 54 3.40 34.54 2.18
N LYS A 55 2.50 34.51 3.17
CA LYS A 55 1.88 33.26 3.61
C LYS A 55 1.06 32.60 2.48
N LYS A 56 0.33 33.39 1.70
CA LYS A 56 -0.43 32.90 0.54
C LYS A 56 0.51 32.28 -0.50
N ASN A 57 1.58 32.99 -0.86
CA ASN A 57 2.54 32.52 -1.86
C ASN A 57 3.21 31.20 -1.43
N ASN A 58 3.58 31.08 -0.14
CA ASN A 58 4.13 29.83 0.40
C ASN A 58 3.15 28.65 0.29
N LEU A 59 1.85 28.89 0.50
CA LEU A 59 0.82 27.86 0.36
C LEU A 59 0.55 27.50 -1.11
N GLU A 60 0.61 28.47 -2.03
CA GLU A 60 0.52 28.24 -3.48
C GLU A 60 1.71 27.40 -3.99
N GLU A 61 2.92 27.68 -3.51
CA GLU A 61 4.13 26.89 -3.81
C GLU A 61 4.02 25.47 -3.24
N ALA A 62 3.55 25.32 -2.00
CA ALA A 62 3.33 24.01 -1.39
C ALA A 62 2.28 23.18 -2.16
N LEU A 63 1.20 23.81 -2.63
CA LEU A 63 0.22 23.15 -3.50
C LEU A 63 0.86 22.70 -4.81
N SER A 64 1.62 23.58 -5.47
CA SER A 64 2.32 23.24 -6.71
C SER A 64 3.28 22.06 -6.55
N SER A 65 4.08 22.05 -5.48
CA SER A 65 4.96 20.93 -5.13
C SER A 65 4.18 19.62 -4.90
N SER A 66 3.06 19.71 -4.19
CA SER A 66 2.18 18.57 -3.93
C SER A 66 1.48 18.07 -5.21
N HIS A 67 1.18 18.94 -6.17
CA HIS A 67 0.69 18.55 -7.49
C HIS A 67 1.66 17.64 -8.23
N TYR A 68 2.96 17.96 -8.23
CA TYR A 68 3.98 17.11 -8.83
C TYR A 68 4.02 15.74 -8.15
N SER A 69 4.07 15.73 -6.81
CA SER A 69 4.08 14.49 -6.03
C SER A 69 2.83 13.63 -6.27
N MET A 70 1.66 14.27 -6.42
CA MET A 70 0.41 13.55 -6.68
C MET A 70 0.36 13.00 -8.11
N GLY A 71 0.83 13.77 -9.10
CA GLY A 71 0.90 13.34 -10.50
C GLY A 71 1.82 12.14 -10.71
N GLU A 72 2.94 12.07 -9.98
CA GLU A 72 3.81 10.89 -9.95
C GLU A 72 3.10 9.65 -9.41
N LEU A 73 2.26 9.80 -8.38
CA LEU A 73 1.56 8.69 -7.74
C LEU A 73 0.32 8.21 -8.53
N THR A 74 -0.35 9.11 -9.25
CA THR A 74 -1.59 8.80 -9.98
C THR A 74 -1.37 8.46 -11.45
N PHE A 75 -0.13 8.58 -11.95
CA PHE A 75 0.25 8.39 -13.36
C PHE A 75 -0.63 9.17 -14.35
N LYS A 76 -1.28 10.25 -13.89
CA LYS A 76 -2.14 11.13 -14.68
C LYS A 76 -1.83 12.58 -14.34
N GLU A 77 -1.37 13.33 -15.32
CA GLU A 77 -0.87 14.71 -15.16
C GLU A 77 -1.91 15.73 -14.68
N ASN A 78 -3.22 15.49 -14.81
CA ASN A 78 -4.22 16.56 -14.70
C ASN A 78 -5.49 16.27 -13.88
N GLU A 79 -5.63 15.09 -13.25
CA GLU A 79 -6.74 14.88 -12.33
C GLU A 79 -6.32 15.34 -10.93
N LEU A 80 -6.59 16.63 -10.64
CA LEU A 80 -6.85 17.08 -9.27
C LEU A 80 -7.89 16.12 -8.69
N LEU A 81 -7.44 15.12 -7.94
CA LEU A 81 -8.31 14.33 -7.11
C LEU A 81 -9.01 15.35 -6.22
N SER A 82 -10.30 15.60 -6.49
CA SER A 82 -11.17 16.30 -5.58
C SER A 82 -11.34 15.39 -4.38
N ILE A 83 -10.40 15.47 -3.45
CA ILE A 83 -10.43 14.77 -2.17
C ILE A 83 -11.26 15.65 -1.24
N ALA A 84 -12.43 16.06 -1.73
CA ALA A 84 -13.44 16.66 -0.88
C ALA A 84 -13.76 15.59 0.19
N PRO A 85 -13.51 15.87 1.47
CA PRO A 85 -13.79 14.89 2.51
C PRO A 85 -15.29 14.60 2.46
N LYS A 86 -15.64 13.37 2.08
CA LYS A 86 -17.00 12.86 2.32
C LYS A 86 -17.18 12.86 3.83
N ASN A 87 -18.34 13.28 4.33
CA ASN A 87 -18.66 13.09 5.75
C ASN A 87 -18.61 11.59 6.03
N VAL A 88 -17.52 11.12 6.64
CA VAL A 88 -17.35 9.71 6.99
C VAL A 88 -17.92 9.54 8.39
N GLU A 89 -19.14 9.01 8.49
CA GLU A 89 -19.63 8.44 9.74
C GLU A 89 -18.92 7.11 9.97
N LEU A 90 -18.12 7.04 11.03
CA LEU A 90 -17.24 5.90 11.30
C LEU A 90 -18.01 4.80 12.03
N ASN A 91 -18.48 3.80 11.29
CA ASN A 91 -19.07 2.59 11.87
C ASN A 91 -17.98 1.54 12.13
N LYS A 92 -17.51 1.49 13.39
CA LYS A 92 -16.36 0.67 13.81
C LYS A 92 -16.46 -0.80 13.43
N GLU A 93 -17.63 -1.42 13.59
CA GLU A 93 -17.81 -2.86 13.31
C GLU A 93 -17.73 -3.17 11.81
N GLN A 94 -18.34 -2.31 10.98
CA GLN A 94 -18.31 -2.46 9.53
C GLN A 94 -16.92 -2.20 8.96
N GLU A 95 -16.21 -1.19 9.48
CA GLU A 95 -14.83 -0.91 9.06
C GLU A 95 -13.87 -2.02 9.47
N LEU A 96 -13.99 -2.57 10.69
CA LEU A 96 -13.11 -3.66 11.14
C LEU A 96 -13.28 -4.90 10.25
N HIS A 97 -14.52 -5.23 9.89
CA HIS A 97 -14.81 -6.31 8.96
C HIS A 97 -14.25 -6.02 7.56
N GLN A 98 -14.40 -4.79 7.04
CA GLN A 98 -13.82 -4.41 5.75
C GLN A 98 -12.29 -4.46 5.75
N ILE A 99 -11.62 -4.00 6.81
CA ILE A 99 -10.17 -4.04 6.93
C ILE A 99 -9.70 -5.51 6.93
N SER A 100 -10.36 -6.39 7.67
CA SER A 100 -10.05 -7.83 7.70
C SER A 100 -10.20 -8.53 6.34
N THR A 101 -11.06 -8.03 5.46
CA THR A 101 -11.29 -8.63 4.12
C THR A 101 -10.50 -7.97 2.99
N THR A 102 -10.14 -6.70 3.12
CA THR A 102 -9.51 -5.92 2.04
C THR A 102 -8.04 -5.56 2.28
N ASN A 103 -7.55 -5.67 3.51
CA ASN A 103 -6.16 -5.38 3.82
C ASN A 103 -5.23 -6.48 3.24
N TYR A 104 -4.32 -6.06 2.35
CA TYR A 104 -3.39 -6.96 1.69
C TYR A 104 -2.42 -7.64 2.66
N ASP A 105 -1.98 -6.99 3.72
CA ASP A 105 -1.06 -7.59 4.70
C ASP A 105 -1.74 -8.74 5.45
N ILE A 106 -3.02 -8.57 5.83
CA ILE A 106 -3.83 -9.64 6.44
C ILE A 106 -4.03 -10.79 5.45
N ALA A 107 -4.30 -10.48 4.18
CA ALA A 107 -4.45 -11.50 3.15
C ALA A 107 -3.14 -12.28 2.91
N ILE A 108 -2.00 -11.59 2.86
CA ILE A 108 -0.67 -12.19 2.72
C ILE A 108 -0.38 -13.09 3.94
N ALA A 109 -0.61 -12.60 5.15
CA ALA A 109 -0.40 -13.39 6.37
C ALA A 109 -1.24 -14.67 6.38
N ARG A 110 -2.51 -14.62 5.94
CA ARG A 110 -3.35 -15.82 5.80
C ARG A 110 -2.81 -16.79 4.75
N LEU A 111 -2.33 -16.30 3.61
CA LEU A 111 -1.73 -17.15 2.58
C LEU A 111 -0.44 -17.82 3.06
N ASP A 112 0.38 -17.10 3.83
CA ASP A 112 1.60 -17.65 4.43
C ASP A 112 1.28 -18.71 5.49
N GLU A 113 0.24 -18.50 6.30
CA GLU A 113 -0.26 -19.51 7.23
C GLU A 113 -0.74 -20.78 6.49
N GLU A 114 -1.54 -20.63 5.44
CA GLU A 114 -2.04 -21.76 4.63
C GLU A 114 -0.87 -22.53 3.98
N LYS A 115 0.13 -21.81 3.46
CA LYS A 115 1.33 -22.41 2.88
C LYS A 115 2.12 -23.18 3.93
N SER A 116 2.29 -22.61 5.13
CA SER A 116 2.96 -23.26 6.24
C SER A 116 2.25 -24.54 6.68
N GLN A 117 0.92 -24.52 6.74
CA GLN A 117 0.10 -25.68 7.06
C GLN A 117 0.21 -26.79 5.99
N LYS A 118 0.24 -26.42 4.71
CA LYS A 118 0.49 -27.35 3.59
C LYS A 118 1.88 -27.96 3.67
N ASP A 119 2.90 -27.17 3.99
CA ASP A 119 4.27 -27.64 4.20
C ASP A 119 4.37 -28.66 5.34
N ILE A 120 3.69 -28.40 6.47
CA ILE A 120 3.60 -29.35 7.59
C ILE A 120 2.91 -30.64 7.14
N THR A 121 1.84 -30.53 6.36
CA THR A 121 1.08 -31.69 5.86
C THR A 121 1.90 -32.53 4.90
N LEU A 122 2.64 -31.90 3.98
CA LEU A 122 3.56 -32.57 3.06
C LEU A 122 4.70 -33.27 3.81
N ALA A 123 5.27 -32.60 4.82
CA ALA A 123 6.31 -33.18 5.67
C ALA A 123 5.78 -34.37 6.48
N LYS A 124 4.52 -34.33 6.94
CA LYS A 124 3.86 -35.49 7.55
C LYS A 124 3.62 -36.61 6.55
N LYS A 125 3.23 -36.30 5.30
CA LYS A 125 3.06 -37.30 4.25
C LYS A 125 4.37 -38.03 3.96
N SER A 126 5.52 -37.36 4.06
CA SER A 126 6.85 -38.00 3.92
C SER A 126 7.13 -39.14 4.91
N PHE A 127 6.35 -39.32 6.00
CA PHE A 127 6.44 -40.52 6.83
C PHE A 127 5.85 -41.77 6.18
N LEU A 128 4.89 -41.59 5.26
CA LEU A 128 4.35 -42.61 4.40
C LEU A 128 5.07 -42.45 3.06
N GLU A 129 6.18 -43.16 2.90
CA GLU A 129 7.02 -42.98 1.72
C GLU A 129 6.22 -43.26 0.44
N ASP A 130 6.47 -42.47 -0.61
CA ASP A 130 5.72 -42.60 -1.86
C ASP A 130 5.98 -43.99 -2.46
N VAL A 131 4.90 -44.76 -2.61
CA VAL A 131 4.94 -46.07 -3.26
C VAL A 131 5.17 -45.84 -4.75
N ASN A 132 6.32 -46.26 -5.23
CA ASN A 132 6.70 -46.08 -6.63
C ASN A 132 6.45 -47.38 -7.39
N VAL A 133 5.65 -47.30 -8.45
CA VAL A 133 5.45 -48.38 -9.43
C VAL A 133 6.15 -47.97 -10.71
N THR A 134 7.12 -48.77 -11.17
CA THR A 134 7.87 -48.52 -12.39
C THR A 134 7.68 -49.67 -13.36
N GLY A 135 7.11 -49.39 -14.53
CA GLY A 135 7.05 -50.32 -15.65
C GLY A 135 8.12 -49.98 -16.67
N VAL A 136 8.89 -50.97 -17.12
CA VAL A 136 9.92 -50.80 -18.14
C VAL A 136 9.75 -51.85 -19.23
N TYR A 137 9.79 -51.41 -20.49
CA TYR A 137 9.76 -52.27 -21.67
C TYR A 137 11.04 -52.07 -22.48
N TYR A 138 11.75 -53.16 -22.76
CA TYR A 138 12.97 -53.16 -23.55
C TYR A 138 12.75 -53.94 -24.85
N PHE A 139 12.72 -53.21 -25.96
CA PHE A 139 12.72 -53.78 -27.30
C PHE A 139 14.14 -54.15 -27.71
N ARG A 140 14.39 -55.42 -28.10
CA ARG A 140 15.74 -55.89 -28.47
C ARG A 140 15.81 -56.23 -29.96
N SER A 141 16.78 -55.63 -30.66
CA SER A 141 17.06 -55.95 -32.07
C SER A 141 17.66 -57.36 -32.21
N LYS A 142 17.24 -58.07 -33.26
CA LYS A 142 17.39 -59.52 -33.52
C LYS A 142 18.83 -60.08 -33.55
N GLN A 143 19.85 -59.27 -33.30
CA GLN A 143 21.22 -59.65 -33.60
C GLN A 143 21.93 -60.43 -32.47
N TYR A 144 21.42 -60.40 -31.23
CA TYR A 144 22.06 -61.10 -30.10
C TYR A 144 21.12 -61.77 -29.07
N TYR A 145 19.82 -61.46 -29.01
CA TYR A 145 18.85 -62.10 -28.09
C TYR A 145 17.42 -62.10 -28.67
N ASN A 146 16.65 -63.17 -28.44
CA ASN A 146 15.38 -63.46 -29.14
C ASN A 146 14.08 -63.04 -28.43
N TYR A 147 14.13 -62.33 -27.30
CA TYR A 147 12.92 -61.98 -26.54
C TYR A 147 12.95 -60.54 -26.04
N ASP A 148 11.84 -59.82 -26.25
CA ASP A 148 11.57 -58.54 -25.61
C ASP A 148 11.41 -58.73 -24.11
N MET A 149 11.90 -57.77 -23.33
CA MET A 149 11.82 -57.84 -21.87
C MET A 149 10.86 -56.78 -21.34
N PHE A 150 9.95 -57.20 -20.46
CA PHE A 150 9.16 -56.29 -19.65
C PHE A 150 9.49 -56.49 -18.17
N SER A 151 9.46 -55.43 -17.39
CA SER A 151 9.68 -55.45 -15.94
C SER A 151 8.70 -54.52 -15.26
N ILE A 152 8.12 -54.96 -14.15
CA ILE A 152 7.33 -54.13 -13.24
C ILE A 152 8.03 -54.19 -11.89
N ALA A 153 8.48 -53.04 -11.40
CA ALA A 153 9.10 -52.88 -10.09
C ALA A 153 8.19 -52.08 -9.16
N LEU A 154 7.99 -52.59 -7.95
CA LEU A 154 7.35 -51.88 -6.85
C LEU A 154 8.44 -51.51 -5.83
N SER A 155 8.62 -50.22 -5.57
CA SER A 155 9.53 -49.72 -4.54
C SER A 155 8.71 -49.06 -3.43
N ILE A 156 8.76 -49.66 -2.24
CA ILE A 156 8.24 -49.10 -1.00
C ILE A 156 9.46 -48.82 -0.14
N PRO A 157 9.95 -47.58 -0.11
CA PRO A 157 11.11 -47.30 0.70
C PRO A 157 10.64 -47.25 2.17
N LEU A 158 11.51 -47.73 3.07
CA LEU A 158 11.18 -47.90 4.49
C LEU A 158 11.70 -46.71 5.29
N PRO A 159 10.87 -46.10 6.15
CA PRO A 159 11.28 -44.97 6.95
C PRO A 159 12.35 -45.38 7.96
N ILE A 160 13.58 -44.93 7.73
CA ILE A 160 14.65 -45.03 8.73
C ILE A 160 14.31 -44.06 9.86
N TYR A 161 13.96 -44.64 11.01
CA TYR A 161 13.44 -43.94 12.18
C TYR A 161 14.33 -42.73 12.56
N GLY A 162 13.77 -41.51 12.52
CA GLY A 162 14.39 -40.29 13.05
C GLY A 162 14.60 -39.14 12.07
N LYS A 163 14.86 -39.38 10.77
CA LYS A 163 15.09 -38.29 9.79
C LYS A 163 13.80 -37.51 9.49
N GLN A 164 12.70 -38.23 9.29
CA GLN A 164 11.39 -37.65 8.98
C GLN A 164 10.78 -36.92 10.20
N ALA A 165 11.00 -37.44 11.42
CA ALA A 165 10.59 -36.79 12.67
C ALA A 165 11.24 -35.43 12.88
N LYS A 166 12.56 -35.33 12.63
CA LYS A 166 13.29 -34.05 12.69
C LYS A 166 12.82 -33.05 11.64
N LEU A 167 12.48 -33.51 10.43
CA LEU A 167 11.96 -32.62 9.37
C LEU A 167 10.61 -32.00 9.75
N VAL A 168 9.69 -32.78 10.33
CA VAL A 168 8.41 -32.25 10.80
C VAL A 168 8.58 -31.29 11.98
N GLU A 169 9.47 -31.60 12.91
CA GLU A 169 9.75 -30.73 14.05
C GLU A 169 10.39 -29.39 13.61
N GLN A 170 11.31 -29.42 12.65
CA GLN A 170 11.89 -28.21 12.06
C GLN A 170 10.86 -27.36 11.32
N LYS A 171 9.94 -27.99 10.58
CA LYS A 171 8.87 -27.27 9.88
C LYS A 171 7.86 -26.65 10.85
N LYS A 172 7.55 -27.32 11.98
CA LYS A 172 6.72 -26.76 13.05
C LYS A 172 7.36 -25.59 13.79
N LYS A 173 8.69 -25.58 13.96
CA LYS A 173 9.43 -24.50 14.64
C LYS A 173 9.64 -23.24 13.79
N LYS A 174 9.33 -23.29 12.49
CA LYS A 174 9.45 -22.16 11.55
C LYS A 174 8.14 -21.42 11.30
N VAL A 175 7.05 -21.90 11.91
CA VAL A 175 5.75 -21.21 12.01
C VAL A 175 5.78 -20.34 13.25
#